data_AF-A0A2M7N2S2-F1
#
_entry.id   AF-A0A2M7N2S2-F1
#
_cell.length_a   1.000
_cell.length_b   1.000
_cell.length_c   1.000
_cell.angle_alpha   90.00
_cell.angle_beta   90.00
_cell.angle_gamma   90.00
#
_symmetry.space_group_name_H-M   'P 1'
#
loop_
_entity.id
_entity.type
_entity.pdbx_description
1 polymer ?
#
loop_
_entity_poly.entity_id
_entity_poly.type
_entity_poly.pdbx_seq_one_letter_code
_entity_poly.pdbx_strand_id
1 'polypeptide(L)'
;AKISGMSVFSENEPLSESITGFLKKHFISFENINSVMFGNLHNNIQSGFYKKIVTLFPAFTNLLWFKHLCGEYMTSSAFALWLGANCLKTQQIPEIAFLRKTNNLPAKNMLITNVSDFISN
;
A
#
# COMPACT_ATOMS: atom_id res chain seq x y z
N ALA A 1 0.57 12.55 11.50
CA ALA A 1 0.67 12.07 10.10
C ALA A 1 0.07 13.13 9.18
N LYS A 2 0.61 13.29 7.96
CA LYS A 2 0.10 14.20 6.92
C LYS A 2 -0.23 13.39 5.67
N ILE A 3 -1.33 13.70 5.01
CA ILE A 3 -1.68 13.13 3.70
C ILE A 3 -1.00 13.97 2.62
N SER A 4 -0.15 13.34 1.81
CA SER A 4 0.56 14.02 0.72
C SER A 4 -0.23 14.05 -0.60
N GLY A 5 -1.17 13.12 -0.78
CA GLY A 5 -2.01 13.02 -1.97
C GLY A 5 -3.03 11.89 -1.85
N MET A 6 -4.07 11.95 -2.67
CA MET A 6 -5.06 10.90 -2.85
C MET A 6 -5.50 10.90 -4.32
N SER A 7 -5.65 9.73 -4.91
CA SER A 7 -6.14 9.58 -6.29
C SER A 7 -6.91 8.28 -6.42
N VAL A 8 -7.87 8.28 -7.35
CA VAL A 8 -8.64 7.11 -7.75
C VAL A 8 -8.35 6.91 -9.23
N PHE A 9 -8.11 5.66 -9.62
CA PHE A 9 -7.76 5.28 -10.98
C PHE A 9 -8.79 4.29 -11.51
N SER A 10 -8.98 4.27 -12.83
CA SER A 10 -9.83 3.28 -13.48
C SER A 10 -9.14 1.91 -13.50
N GLU A 11 -9.91 0.82 -13.46
CA GLU A 11 -9.39 -0.56 -13.55
C GLU A 11 -8.63 -0.84 -14.86
N ASN A 12 -8.93 -0.06 -15.92
CA ASN A 12 -8.29 -0.19 -17.22
C ASN A 12 -6.88 0.43 -17.27
N GLU A 13 -6.48 1.19 -16.24
CA GLU A 13 -5.15 1.81 -16.20
C GLU A 13 -4.11 0.84 -15.65
N PRO A 14 -2.91 0.75 -16.27
CA PRO A 14 -1.83 -0.06 -15.71
C PRO A 14 -1.41 0.46 -14.34
N LEU A 15 -1.62 -0.35 -13.30
CA LEU A 15 -1.34 0.05 -11.90
C LEU A 15 0.08 0.60 -11.68
N SER A 16 1.08 0.04 -12.36
CA SER A 16 2.46 0.54 -12.28
C SER A 16 2.60 1.98 -12.81
N GLU A 17 1.89 2.31 -13.88
CA GLU A 17 1.87 3.65 -14.46
C GLU A 17 1.08 4.60 -13.56
N SER A 18 -0.07 4.17 -13.04
CA SER A 18 -0.88 4.97 -12.10
C SER A 18 -0.09 5.30 -10.82
N ILE A 19 0.61 4.32 -10.22
CA ILE A 19 1.48 4.55 -9.05
C ILE A 19 2.62 5.51 -9.40
N THR A 20 3.32 5.27 -10.52
CA THR A 20 4.45 6.12 -10.95
C THR A 20 4.00 7.55 -11.20
N GLY A 21 2.89 7.73 -11.93
CA GLY A 21 2.30 9.03 -12.22
C GLY A 21 1.81 9.75 -10.96
N PHE A 22 1.18 9.02 -10.03
CA PHE A 22 0.77 9.55 -8.73
C PHE A 22 1.96 10.11 -7.95
N LEU A 23 3.02 9.30 -7.77
CA LEU A 23 4.21 9.69 -7.02
C LEU A 23 4.89 10.90 -7.69
N LYS A 24 5.02 10.90 -9.02
CA LYS A 24 5.58 12.02 -9.79
C LYS A 24 4.76 13.31 -9.61
N LYS A 25 3.42 13.24 -9.68
CA LYS A 25 2.51 14.39 -9.50
C LYS A 25 2.69 15.05 -8.12
N HIS A 26 3.00 14.25 -7.10
CA HIS A 26 3.22 14.73 -5.74
C HIS A 26 4.69 14.97 -5.39
N PHE A 27 5.60 14.91 -6.37
CA PHE A 27 7.05 15.09 -6.18
C PHE A 27 7.67 14.11 -5.17
N ILE A 28 7.18 12.87 -5.14
CA ILE A 28 7.66 11.81 -4.25
C ILE A 28 8.45 10.80 -5.09
N SER A 29 9.69 10.50 -4.67
CA SER A 29 10.49 9.41 -5.23
C SER A 29 10.11 8.08 -4.57
N PHE A 30 10.24 6.97 -5.31
CA PHE A 30 10.12 5.62 -4.76
C PHE A 30 11.09 5.37 -3.59
N GLU A 31 12.28 5.98 -3.62
CA GLU A 31 13.28 5.90 -2.54
C GLU A 31 12.78 6.50 -1.21
N ASN A 32 11.82 7.43 -1.28
CA ASN A 32 11.25 8.05 -0.09
C ASN A 32 10.13 7.21 0.54
N ILE A 33 9.62 6.19 -0.16
CA ILE A 33 8.57 5.30 0.36
C ILE A 33 9.23 4.15 1.10
N ASN A 34 9.14 4.15 2.43
CA ASN A 34 9.71 3.08 3.26
C ASN A 34 8.67 2.04 3.71
N SER A 35 7.40 2.23 3.36
CA SER A 35 6.32 1.26 3.60
C SER A 35 5.24 1.36 2.52
N VAL A 36 4.74 0.22 2.06
CA VAL A 36 3.56 0.14 1.19
C VAL A 36 2.55 -0.80 1.82
N MET A 37 1.30 -0.36 1.90
CA MET A 37 0.20 -1.11 2.50
C MET A 37 -0.84 -1.45 1.44
N PHE A 38 -1.00 -2.74 1.18
CA PHE A 38 -1.88 -3.29 0.17
C PHE A 38 -3.24 -3.66 0.77
N GLY A 39 -4.30 -3.37 0.02
CA GLY A 39 -5.63 -3.88 0.29
C GLY A 39 -5.82 -5.28 -0.27
N ASN A 40 -5.54 -5.45 -1.56
CA ASN A 40 -5.76 -6.70 -2.26
C ASN A 40 -4.46 -7.43 -2.60
N LEU A 41 -4.44 -8.74 -2.37
CA LEU A 41 -3.40 -9.68 -2.80
C LEU A 41 -3.98 -10.79 -3.68
N HIS A 42 -5.01 -10.50 -4.50
CA HIS A 42 -5.63 -11.37 -5.53
C HIS A 42 -5.40 -12.88 -5.28
N ASN A 43 -6.00 -13.39 -4.20
CA ASN A 43 -5.98 -14.79 -3.75
C ASN A 43 -4.61 -15.45 -3.47
N ASN A 44 -3.47 -14.79 -3.68
CA ASN A 44 -2.16 -15.31 -3.30
C ASN A 44 -1.08 -14.21 -3.33
N ILE A 45 -0.20 -14.19 -2.32
CA ILE A 45 1.05 -13.43 -2.30
C ILE A 45 1.96 -13.84 -3.49
N GLN A 46 1.78 -15.01 -4.08
CA GLN A 46 2.49 -15.45 -5.28
C GLN A 46 1.87 -14.99 -6.60
N SER A 47 0.75 -14.26 -6.56
CA SER A 47 0.09 -13.75 -7.76
C SER A 47 1.06 -12.88 -8.59
N GLY A 48 0.88 -12.91 -9.92
CA GLY A 48 1.64 -12.04 -10.83
C GLY A 48 1.47 -10.56 -10.49
N PHE A 49 0.34 -10.19 -9.90
CA PHE A 49 0.04 -8.85 -9.40
C PHE A 49 1.01 -8.43 -8.29
N TYR A 50 1.13 -9.22 -7.22
CA TYR A 50 2.05 -8.92 -6.12
C TYR A 50 3.49 -8.83 -6.63
N LYS A 51 3.94 -9.79 -7.44
CA LYS A 51 5.30 -9.78 -8.01
C LYS A 51 5.60 -8.50 -8.77
N LYS A 52 4.70 -8.07 -9.67
CA LYS A 52 4.85 -6.84 -10.46
C LYS A 52 4.91 -5.57 -9.60
N ILE A 53 4.09 -5.48 -8.56
CA ILE A 53 4.05 -4.30 -7.70
C ILE A 53 5.27 -4.23 -6.79
N VAL A 54 5.67 -5.36 -6.21
CA VAL A 54 6.83 -5.40 -5.32
C VAL A 54 8.11 -4.99 -6.05
N THR A 55 8.24 -5.32 -7.34
CA THR A 55 9.38 -4.87 -8.15
C THR A 55 9.41 -3.36 -8.41
N LEU A 56 8.33 -2.62 -8.18
CA LEU A 56 8.32 -1.15 -8.30
C LEU A 56 9.02 -0.45 -7.13
N PHE A 57 9.10 -1.11 -5.98
CA PHE A 57 9.61 -0.49 -4.75
C PHE A 57 11.01 -0.99 -4.40
N PRO A 58 11.87 -0.13 -3.81
CA PRO A 58 13.18 -0.55 -3.33
C PRO A 58 13.10 -1.73 -2.36
N ALA A 59 14.14 -2.56 -2.33
CA ALA A 59 14.21 -3.77 -1.50
C ALA A 59 14.07 -3.48 0.01
N PHE A 60 14.42 -2.27 0.46
CA PHE A 60 14.26 -1.83 1.85
C PHE A 60 12.82 -1.46 2.22
N THR A 61 11.88 -1.43 1.26
CA THR A 61 10.50 -1.02 1.51
C THR A 61 9.76 -2.12 2.26
N ASN A 62 9.16 -1.78 3.41
CA ASN A 62 8.26 -2.67 4.12
C ASN A 62 7.00 -2.91 3.29
N LEU A 63 6.53 -4.15 3.24
CA LEU A 63 5.29 -4.51 2.55
C LEU A 63 4.28 -4.97 3.59
N LEU A 64 3.11 -4.32 3.58
CA LEU A 64 2.06 -4.50 4.57
C LEU A 64 0.76 -4.93 3.88
N TRP A 65 -0.10 -5.62 4.62
CA TRP A 65 -1.45 -5.98 4.20
C TRP A 65 -2.42 -5.56 5.28
N PHE A 66 -3.58 -5.02 4.92
CA PHE A 66 -4.57 -4.57 5.90
C PHE A 66 -5.90 -5.31 5.85
N LYS A 67 -6.30 -5.87 4.71
CA LYS A 67 -7.64 -6.49 4.58
C LYS A 67 -7.78 -7.79 5.35
N HIS A 68 -6.70 -8.48 5.72
CA HIS A 68 -6.80 -9.61 6.65
C HIS A 68 -7.13 -9.17 8.09
N LEU A 69 -6.94 -7.90 8.43
CA LEU A 69 -7.24 -7.33 9.75
C LEU A 69 -8.67 -6.82 9.85
N CYS A 70 -9.26 -6.36 8.75
CA CYS A 70 -10.58 -5.73 8.75
C CYS A 70 -11.62 -6.40 7.86
N GLY A 71 -11.23 -7.26 6.92
CA GLY A 71 -12.10 -7.79 5.87
C GLY A 71 -12.18 -6.89 4.63
N GLU A 72 -12.97 -7.34 3.65
CA GLU A 72 -13.26 -6.65 2.38
C GLU A 72 -14.61 -5.91 2.47
N TYR A 73 -14.57 -4.59 2.26
CA TYR A 73 -15.77 -3.74 2.23
C TYR A 73 -15.42 -2.36 1.64
N MET A 74 -16.45 -1.62 1.22
CA MET A 74 -16.31 -0.35 0.46
C MET A 74 -15.49 0.72 1.17
N THR A 75 -15.45 0.73 2.50
CA THR A 75 -14.71 1.71 3.31
C THR A 75 -13.43 1.16 3.93
N SER A 76 -12.98 -0.03 3.51
CA SER A 76 -11.76 -0.67 4.03
C SER A 76 -10.50 0.20 3.84
N SER A 77 -10.45 1.06 2.81
CA SER A 77 -9.40 2.07 2.64
C SER A 77 -9.31 3.06 3.81
N ALA A 78 -10.43 3.39 4.46
CA ALA A 78 -10.43 4.28 5.63
C ALA A 78 -9.77 3.62 6.85
N PHE A 79 -9.97 2.31 7.03
CA PHE A 79 -9.24 1.53 8.03
C PHE A 79 -7.74 1.53 7.75
N ALA A 80 -7.32 1.32 6.50
CA ALA A 80 -5.92 1.39 6.10
C ALA A 80 -5.30 2.77 6.39
N LEU A 81 -6.04 3.84 6.09
CA LEU A 81 -5.60 5.21 6.38
C LEU A 81 -5.45 5.46 7.88
N TRP A 82 -6.40 5.01 8.69
CA TRP A 82 -6.31 5.08 10.15
C TRP A 82 -5.11 4.28 10.68
N LEU A 83 -4.92 3.04 10.21
CA LEU A 83 -3.81 2.19 10.61
C LEU A 83 -2.47 2.83 10.24
N GLY A 84 -2.32 3.29 9.00
CA GLY A 84 -1.12 3.99 8.53
C GLY A 84 -0.83 5.27 9.32
N ALA A 85 -1.85 6.06 9.63
CA ALA A 85 -1.70 7.26 10.46
C ALA A 85 -1.23 6.94 11.88
N ASN A 86 -1.73 5.86 12.48
CA ASN A 86 -1.24 5.38 13.77
C ASN A 86 0.21 4.92 13.67
N CYS A 87 0.56 4.11 12.67
CA CYS A 87 1.94 3.66 12.45
C CYS A 87 2.93 4.83 12.33
N LEU A 88 2.55 5.88 11.60
CA LEU A 88 3.36 7.09 11.44
C LEU A 88 3.43 7.92 12.74
N LYS A 89 2.37 7.94 13.56
CA LYS A 89 2.36 8.69 14.83
C LYS A 89 3.16 8.00 15.92
N THR A 90 3.03 6.68 16.03
CA THR A 90 3.71 5.86 17.06
C THR A 90 5.10 5.42 16.63
N GLN A 91 5.43 5.56 15.34
CA GLN A 91 6.65 5.02 14.74
C GLN A 91 6.76 3.49 14.90
N GLN A 92 5.61 2.81 15.00
CA GLN A 92 5.51 1.36 15.19
C GLN A 92 4.51 0.76 14.20
N ILE A 93 4.90 -0.31 13.51
CA ILE A 93 4.02 -1.09 12.65
C ILE A 93 3.67 -2.38 13.41
N PRO A 94 2.38 -2.73 13.58
CA PRO A 94 1.99 -4.00 14.18
C PRO A 94 2.56 -5.18 13.41
N GLU A 95 3.13 -6.17 14.12
CA GLU A 95 3.80 -7.31 13.47
C GLU A 95 2.86 -8.08 12.52
N ILE A 96 1.59 -8.19 12.90
CA ILE A 96 0.55 -8.86 12.12
C ILE A 96 0.29 -8.20 10.76
N ALA A 97 0.68 -6.94 10.56
CA ALA A 97 0.45 -6.23 9.31
C ALA A 97 1.50 -6.55 8.22
N PHE A 98 2.64 -7.18 8.56
CA PHE A 98 3.73 -7.40 7.61
C PHE A 98 3.49 -8.59 6.67
N LEU A 99 3.66 -8.35 5.37
CA LEU A 99 3.95 -9.38 4.37
C LEU A 99 5.46 -9.60 4.22
N ARG A 100 6.21 -8.49 4.27
CA ARG A 100 7.67 -8.48 4.24
C ARG A 100 8.16 -7.35 5.13
N LYS A 101 8.87 -7.72 6.19
CA LYS A 101 9.55 -6.80 7.10
C LYS A 101 10.99 -6.60 6.65
N THR A 102 11.44 -5.35 6.67
CA THR A 102 12.84 -4.99 6.40
C THR A 102 13.44 -4.31 7.63
N ASN A 103 14.75 -4.09 7.61
CA ASN A 103 15.44 -3.43 8.72
C ASN A 103 15.21 -1.90 8.74
N ASN A 104 14.47 -1.33 7.78
CA ASN A 104 14.31 0.12 7.62
C ASN A 104 13.09 0.65 8.40
N LEU A 105 13.12 0.46 9.72
CA LEU A 105 12.16 1.01 10.67
C LEU A 105 12.70 2.30 11.30
N PRO A 106 11.86 3.29 11.63
CA PRO A 106 10.37 3.29 11.61
C PRO A 106 9.72 3.80 10.31
N ALA A 107 8.41 3.62 10.17
CA ALA A 107 7.63 4.14 9.03
C ALA A 107 7.72 5.69 8.95
N LYS A 108 8.14 6.20 7.78
CA LYS A 108 8.30 7.65 7.52
C LYS A 108 7.34 8.14 6.46
N ASN A 109 7.30 7.47 5.31
CA ASN A 109 6.32 7.72 4.25
C ASN A 109 5.71 6.40 3.83
N MET A 110 4.39 6.34 3.90
CA MET A 110 3.62 5.15 3.60
C MET A 110 2.73 5.41 2.39
N LEU A 111 2.83 4.52 1.40
CA LEU A 111 1.86 4.45 0.31
C LEU A 111 0.78 3.43 0.68
N ILE A 112 -0.49 3.80 0.51
CA ILE A 112 -1.62 2.88 0.67
C ILE A 112 -2.22 2.66 -0.71
N THR A 113 -2.46 1.42 -1.08
CA THR A 113 -3.16 1.07 -2.31
C THR A 113 -4.27 0.07 -2.01
N ASN A 114 -5.41 0.30 -2.63
CA ASN A 114 -6.55 -0.60 -2.55
C ASN A 114 -7.13 -0.78 -3.94
N VAL A 115 -7.50 -2.03 -4.25
CA VAL A 115 -8.29 -2.40 -5.41
C VAL A 115 -9.55 -3.02 -4.87
N SER A 116 -10.70 -2.51 -5.31
CA SER A 116 -12.00 -3.09 -5.02
C SER A 116 -12.24 -4.18 -6.04
N ASP A 117 -12.35 -5.44 -5.61
CA ASP A 117 -12.85 -6.48 -6.49
C ASP A 117 -14.37 -6.32 -6.55
N PHE A 118 -14.88 -5.76 -7.64
CA PHE A 118 -16.27 -6.02 -7.98
C PHE A 118 -16.35 -7.51 -8.33
N ILE A 119 -16.97 -8.29 -7.45
CA ILE A 119 -17.38 -9.65 -7.79
C ILE A 119 -18.34 -9.49 -8.98
N SER A 120 -17.86 -9.78 -10.19
CA SER A 120 -18.74 -10.07 -11.32
C SER A 120 -19.50 -11.33 -10.94
N ASN A 121 -20.74 -11.18 -10.50
CA ASN A 121 -21.70 -12.28 -10.45
C ASN A 121 -22.04 -12.73 -11.87
#